data_AF-A0A537X773-F1
#
_entry.id   AF-A0A537X773-F1
#
_cell.length_a   1.000
_cell.length_b   1.000
_cell.length_c   1.000
_cell.angle_alpha   90.00
_cell.angle_beta   90.00
_cell.angle_gamma   90.00
#
_symmetry.space_group_name_H-M   'P 1'
#
loop_
_entity.id
_entity.type
_entity.pdbx_description
1 polymer ?
#
loop_
_entity_poly.entity_id
_entity_poly.type
_entity_poly.pdbx_seq_one_letter_code
_entity_poly.pdbx_strand_id
1 'polypeptide(L)'
;MPRWRTVMAAACLTIGAGGCGGSSDSAQQRFRSQARQICRDINMQLATASGAQKLSLGREEVRRLGSLTPPPELREKFRTYLANEADYYRRAEQAIARHDLAAANALNPHQDDQLTRDLGLTDCG
;
A
#
# COMPACT_ATOMS: atom_id res chain seq x y z
N MET A 1 -23.37 50.49 13.03
CA MET A 1 -22.15 50.87 12.27
C MET A 1 -21.14 49.75 12.45
N PRO A 2 -20.66 49.14 11.37
CA PRO A 2 -19.23 49.25 11.09
C PRO A 2 -18.94 49.55 9.60
N ARG A 3 -17.89 50.36 9.43
CA ARG A 3 -17.32 50.79 8.15
C ARG A 3 -16.30 49.73 7.68
N TRP A 4 -16.44 49.37 6.41
CA TRP A 4 -15.39 49.22 5.40
C TRP A 4 -13.97 48.88 5.86
N ARG A 5 -13.44 47.78 5.33
CA ARG A 5 -12.23 47.81 4.49
C ARG A 5 -12.01 46.49 3.75
N THR A 6 -12.42 46.50 2.50
CA THR A 6 -11.93 45.64 1.42
C THR A 6 -10.42 45.83 1.27
N VAL A 7 -9.65 44.74 1.25
CA VAL A 7 -8.38 44.68 0.54
C VAL A 7 -8.47 43.47 -0.39
N MET A 8 -8.77 43.77 -1.65
CA MET A 8 -8.39 42.91 -2.78
C MET A 8 -6.87 42.83 -2.84
N ALA A 9 -6.32 41.67 -3.18
CA ALA A 9 -5.50 41.52 -4.39
C ALA A 9 -4.99 40.09 -4.54
N ALA A 10 -5.20 39.55 -5.75
CA ALA A 10 -4.31 38.68 -6.52
C ALA A 10 -3.84 37.36 -5.87
N ALA A 11 -4.01 36.19 -6.48
CA ALA A 11 -3.85 35.90 -7.89
C ALA A 11 -4.60 34.61 -8.27
N CYS A 12 -5.68 34.75 -9.04
CA CYS A 12 -6.07 33.71 -9.98
C CYS A 12 -5.50 34.11 -11.35
N LEU A 13 -5.18 33.09 -12.16
CA LEU A 13 -4.81 33.16 -13.59
C LEU A 13 -3.32 33.34 -13.89
N THR A 14 -2.51 32.37 -13.49
CA THR A 14 -1.57 31.80 -14.46
C THR A 14 -2.34 30.79 -15.32
N ILE A 15 -2.85 31.27 -16.46
CA ILE A 15 -3.21 30.43 -17.60
C ILE A 15 -1.88 29.88 -18.15
N GLY A 16 -1.39 28.83 -17.49
CA GLY A 16 -0.41 27.94 -18.07
C GLY A 16 -1.16 26.99 -19.01
N ALA A 17 -1.20 27.35 -20.29
CA ALA A 17 -1.50 26.40 -21.34
C ALA A 17 -0.43 25.30 -21.30
N GLY A 18 -0.79 24.11 -20.81
CA GLY A 18 0.07 22.93 -20.83
C GLY A 18 -0.10 22.07 -19.59
N GLY A 19 -0.77 20.93 -19.74
CA GLY A 19 -0.66 19.83 -18.78
C GLY A 19 -1.95 19.04 -18.60
N CYS A 20 -2.04 17.88 -19.24
CA CYS A 20 -3.05 16.87 -18.97
C CYS A 20 -3.14 16.54 -17.48
N GLY A 21 -4.16 17.04 -16.79
CA GLY A 21 -4.50 16.65 -15.41
C GLY A 21 -5.05 15.22 -15.27
N GLY A 22 -5.09 14.43 -16.35
CA GLY A 22 -5.62 13.05 -16.34
C GLY A 22 -4.58 11.93 -16.17
N SER A 23 -3.28 12.24 -16.09
CA SER A 23 -2.23 11.21 -16.08
C SER A 23 -1.89 10.68 -14.68
N SER A 24 -1.94 11.53 -13.65
CA SER A 24 -1.64 11.10 -12.27
C SER A 24 -2.76 10.23 -11.68
N ASP A 25 -4.02 10.63 -11.86
CA ASP A 25 -5.18 9.82 -11.44
C ASP A 25 -5.25 8.46 -12.15
N SER A 26 -4.97 8.43 -13.47
CA SER A 26 -4.98 7.18 -14.23
C SER A 26 -3.81 6.26 -13.87
N ALA A 27 -2.62 6.80 -13.59
CA ALA A 27 -1.49 6.01 -13.10
C ALA A 27 -1.74 5.44 -11.70
N GLN A 28 -2.30 6.23 -10.78
CA GLN A 28 -2.69 5.79 -9.45
C GLN A 28 -3.78 4.71 -9.49
N GLN A 29 -4.82 4.89 -10.32
CA GLN A 29 -5.86 3.87 -10.49
C GLN A 29 -5.33 2.57 -11.09
N ARG A 30 -4.44 2.64 -12.09
CA ARG A 30 -3.81 1.45 -12.68
C ARG A 30 -2.96 0.71 -11.66
N PHE A 31 -2.13 1.43 -10.91
CA PHE A 31 -1.33 0.87 -9.82
C PHE A 31 -2.20 0.17 -8.78
N ARG A 32 -3.24 0.86 -8.27
CA ARG A 32 -4.19 0.30 -7.30
C ARG A 32 -4.90 -0.94 -7.84
N SER A 33 -5.32 -0.92 -9.09
CA SER A 33 -5.99 -2.06 -9.74
C SER A 33 -5.06 -3.28 -9.81
N GLN A 34 -3.82 -3.09 -10.26
CA GLN A 34 -2.81 -4.17 -10.35
C GLN A 34 -2.49 -4.74 -8.97
N ALA A 35 -2.29 -3.87 -7.98
CA ALA A 35 -1.98 -4.30 -6.62
C ALA A 35 -3.14 -5.07 -5.99
N ARG A 36 -4.39 -4.59 -6.12
CA ARG A 36 -5.58 -5.35 -5.68
C ARG A 36 -5.73 -6.68 -6.39
N GLN A 37 -5.37 -6.76 -7.66
CA GLN A 37 -5.42 -8.02 -8.39
C GLN A 37 -4.41 -9.04 -7.84
N ILE A 38 -3.20 -8.60 -7.51
CA ILE A 38 -2.20 -9.44 -6.84
C ILE A 38 -2.73 -9.92 -5.50
N CYS A 39 -3.25 -9.00 -4.67
CA CYS A 39 -3.76 -9.36 -3.35
C CYS A 39 -4.93 -10.32 -3.42
N ARG A 40 -5.88 -10.14 -4.35
CA ARG A 40 -6.97 -11.10 -4.57
C ARG A 40 -6.47 -12.48 -5.00
N ASP A 41 -5.50 -12.53 -5.91
CA ASP A 41 -4.94 -13.79 -6.38
C ASP A 41 -4.21 -14.56 -5.27
N ILE A 42 -3.45 -13.84 -4.43
CA ILE A 42 -2.81 -14.42 -3.25
C ILE A 42 -3.85 -14.82 -2.21
N ASN A 43 -4.87 -14.01 -1.94
CA ASN A 43 -5.92 -14.33 -0.97
C ASN A 43 -6.71 -15.58 -1.36
N MET A 44 -6.98 -15.79 -2.65
CA MET A 44 -7.59 -17.04 -3.13
C MET A 44 -6.68 -18.25 -2.85
N GLN A 45 -5.37 -18.11 -3.00
CA GLN A 45 -4.42 -19.17 -2.66
C GLN A 45 -4.32 -19.37 -1.14
N LEU A 46 -4.33 -18.29 -0.36
CA LEU A 46 -4.30 -18.33 1.11
C LEU A 46 -5.50 -19.04 1.71
N ALA A 47 -6.68 -18.92 1.09
CA ALA A 47 -7.91 -19.60 1.53
C ALA A 47 -7.78 -21.13 1.52
N THR A 48 -6.91 -21.68 0.67
CA THR A 48 -6.68 -23.13 0.55
C THR A 48 -5.32 -23.58 1.11
N ALA A 49 -4.47 -22.63 1.51
CA ALA A 49 -3.11 -22.90 1.97
C ALA A 49 -3.05 -23.30 3.45
N SER A 50 -2.15 -24.25 3.74
CA SER A 50 -1.78 -24.64 5.11
C SER A 50 -0.63 -23.78 5.67
N GLY A 51 -0.40 -23.79 6.99
CA GLY A 51 0.46 -22.83 7.70
C GLY A 51 1.78 -22.41 7.00
N ALA A 52 2.61 -23.36 6.57
CA ALA A 52 3.88 -23.06 5.89
C ALA A 52 3.69 -22.49 4.45
N GLN A 53 2.61 -22.88 3.77
CA GLN A 53 2.25 -22.35 2.45
C GLN A 53 1.77 -20.90 2.58
N LYS A 54 1.09 -20.53 3.66
CA LYS A 54 0.64 -19.14 3.89
C LYS A 54 1.80 -18.15 3.93
N LEU A 55 2.91 -18.52 4.57
CA LEU A 55 4.12 -17.69 4.60
C LEU A 55 4.78 -17.57 3.23
N SER A 56 4.80 -18.67 2.47
CA SER A 56 5.37 -18.67 1.12
C SER A 56 4.54 -17.81 0.17
N LEU A 57 3.22 -17.86 0.29
CA LEU A 57 2.29 -17.01 -0.45
C LEU A 57 2.43 -15.54 -0.07
N GLY A 58 2.59 -15.24 1.22
CA GLY A 58 2.83 -13.87 1.67
C GLY A 58 4.12 -13.26 1.12
N ARG A 59 5.21 -14.03 1.03
CA ARG A 59 6.43 -13.56 0.33
C ARG A 59 6.21 -13.34 -1.16
N GLU A 60 5.45 -14.23 -1.79
CA GLU A 60 5.12 -14.09 -3.20
C GLU A 60 4.26 -12.84 -3.44
N GLU A 61 3.38 -12.50 -2.51
CA GLU A 61 2.64 -11.24 -2.51
C GLU A 61 3.58 -10.03 -2.50
N VAL A 62 4.48 -9.95 -1.50
CA VAL A 62 5.46 -8.86 -1.40
C VAL A 62 6.33 -8.77 -2.65
N ARG A 63 6.74 -9.91 -3.21
CA ARG A 63 7.54 -9.96 -4.44
C ARG A 63 6.77 -9.42 -5.64
N ARG A 64 5.51 -9.83 -5.80
CA ARG A 64 4.66 -9.39 -6.92
C ARG A 64 4.28 -7.93 -6.77
N LEU A 65 3.93 -7.48 -5.57
CA LEU A 65 3.70 -6.07 -5.29
C LEU A 65 4.97 -5.25 -5.56
N GLY A 66 6.15 -5.73 -5.14
CA GLY A 66 7.43 -5.09 -5.42
C GLY A 66 7.79 -4.96 -6.91
N SER A 67 7.16 -5.73 -7.79
CA SER A 67 7.33 -5.60 -9.24
C SER A 67 6.51 -4.47 -9.87
N LEU A 68 5.54 -3.93 -9.12
CA LEU A 68 4.73 -2.81 -9.58
C LEU A 68 5.56 -1.52 -9.60
N THR A 69 5.29 -0.66 -10.58
CA THR A 69 5.84 0.69 -10.63
C THR A 69 4.87 1.65 -9.94
N PRO A 70 5.12 2.06 -8.68
CA PRO A 70 4.23 3.00 -8.01
C PRO A 70 4.35 4.40 -8.62
N PRO A 71 3.26 5.17 -8.65
CA PRO A 71 3.31 6.59 -9.01
C PRO A 71 4.13 7.37 -7.96
N PRO A 72 4.71 8.53 -8.33
CA PRO A 72 5.62 9.29 -7.45
C PRO A 72 5.02 9.60 -6.07
N GLU A 73 3.71 9.87 -6.03
CA GLU A 73 2.96 10.24 -4.82
C GLU A 73 2.79 9.07 -3.84
N LEU A 74 2.79 7.82 -4.34
CA LEU A 74 2.63 6.62 -3.53
C LEU A 74 3.95 5.86 -3.31
N ARG A 75 5.01 6.22 -4.04
CA ARG A 75 6.29 5.49 -4.05
C ARG A 75 6.88 5.29 -2.66
N GLU A 76 6.90 6.34 -1.83
CA GLU A 76 7.46 6.24 -0.48
C GLU A 76 6.60 5.36 0.43
N LYS A 77 5.29 5.60 0.45
CA LYS A 77 4.34 4.80 1.24
C LYS A 77 4.36 3.33 0.82
N PHE A 78 4.43 3.06 -0.47
CA PHE A 78 4.49 1.70 -1.02
C PHE A 78 5.79 1.00 -0.68
N ARG A 79 6.93 1.72 -0.73
CA ARG A 79 8.22 1.18 -0.29
C ARG A 79 8.20 0.81 1.19
N THR A 80 7.64 1.68 2.05
CA THR A 80 7.51 1.40 3.49
C THR A 80 6.60 0.20 3.72
N TYR A 81 5.45 0.13 3.04
CA TYR A 81 4.54 -1.00 3.11
C TYR A 81 5.25 -2.33 2.74
N LEU A 82 5.94 -2.38 1.61
CA LEU A 82 6.68 -3.57 1.19
C LEU A 82 7.79 -3.98 2.17
N ALA A 83 8.48 -3.00 2.76
CA ALA A 83 9.51 -3.27 3.76
C ALA A 83 8.90 -3.88 5.04
N ASN A 84 7.79 -3.33 5.52
CA ASN A 84 7.09 -3.82 6.71
C ASN A 84 6.54 -5.23 6.49
N GLU A 85 5.92 -5.49 5.34
CA GLU A 85 5.43 -6.82 4.96
C GLU A 85 6.58 -7.84 4.84
N ALA A 86 7.68 -7.46 4.16
CA ALA A 86 8.86 -8.32 4.05
C ALA A 86 9.44 -8.69 5.41
N ASP A 87 9.54 -7.71 6.33
CA ASP A 87 10.01 -7.93 7.69
C ASP A 87 9.05 -8.80 8.51
N TYR A 88 7.74 -8.64 8.34
CA TYR A 88 6.72 -9.47 8.97
C TYR A 88 6.90 -10.94 8.57
N TYR A 89 6.91 -11.24 7.27
CA TYR A 89 7.05 -12.63 6.80
C TYR A 89 8.39 -13.24 7.21
N ARG A 90 9.47 -12.45 7.18
CA ARG A 90 10.79 -12.89 7.67
C ARG A 90 10.75 -13.25 9.16
N ARG A 91 10.09 -12.46 10.00
CA ARG A 91 9.96 -12.75 11.45
C ARG A 91 9.07 -13.96 11.70
N ALA A 92 7.99 -14.10 10.93
CA ALA A 92 7.07 -15.23 11.05
C ALA A 92 7.77 -16.55 10.71
N GLU A 93 8.61 -16.57 9.68
CA GLU A 93 9.44 -17.73 9.37
C GLU A 93 10.45 -18.05 10.47
N GLN A 94 11.11 -17.03 11.03
CA GLN A 94 12.05 -17.24 12.13
C GLN A 94 11.36 -17.79 13.37
N ALA A 95 10.14 -17.33 13.68
CA ALA A 95 9.35 -17.84 14.79
C ALA A 95 8.96 -19.32 14.58
N ILE A 96 8.50 -19.67 13.38
CA ILE A 96 8.17 -21.08 13.05
C ILE A 96 9.42 -21.97 13.07
N ALA A 97 10.54 -21.51 12.49
CA ALA A 97 11.79 -22.27 12.50
C ALA A 97 12.32 -22.52 13.92
N ARG A 98 11.97 -21.65 14.88
CA ARG A 98 12.31 -21.79 16.30
C ARG A 98 11.26 -22.56 17.11
N HIS A 99 10.19 -23.05 16.47
CA HIS A 99 9.01 -23.62 17.15
C HIS A 99 8.38 -22.68 18.19
N ASP A 100 8.57 -21.37 18.02
CA ASP A 100 8.08 -20.35 18.95
C ASP A 100 6.70 -19.85 18.50
N LEU A 101 5.68 -20.63 18.85
CA LEU A 101 4.28 -20.30 18.56
C LEU A 101 3.82 -19.01 19.26
N ALA A 102 4.46 -18.62 20.38
CA ALA A 102 4.14 -17.37 21.07
C ALA A 102 4.65 -16.16 20.28
N ALA A 103 5.87 -16.22 19.76
CA ALA A 103 6.40 -15.21 18.84
C ALA A 103 5.60 -15.16 17.53
N ALA A 104 5.17 -16.32 17.00
CA ALA A 104 4.34 -16.37 15.80
C ALA A 104 2.95 -15.75 16.01
N ASN A 105 2.30 -15.98 17.15
CA ASN A 105 1.01 -15.39 17.49
C ASN A 105 1.08 -13.91 17.88
N ALA A 106 2.24 -13.43 18.31
CA ALA A 106 2.48 -12.01 18.61
C ALA A 106 2.70 -11.16 17.33
N LEU A 107 2.99 -11.81 16.20
CA LEU A 107 3.08 -11.13 14.91
C LEU A 107 1.67 -10.83 14.41
N ASN A 108 1.29 -9.56 14.47
CA ASN A 108 0.00 -9.09 13.99
C ASN A 108 0.22 -8.35 12.65
N PRO A 109 -0.19 -8.92 11.50
CA PRO A 109 0.12 -8.37 10.17
C PRO A 109 -0.52 -7.00 9.90
N HIS A 110 -1.52 -6.60 10.68
CA HIS A 110 -2.37 -5.44 10.35
C HIS A 110 -2.19 -4.21 11.26
N GLN A 111 -1.10 -4.10 12.02
CA GLN A 111 -0.84 -2.86 12.76
C GLN A 111 -0.63 -1.63 11.86
N ASP A 112 -0.40 -1.81 10.55
CA ASP A 112 -0.22 -0.74 9.55
C ASP A 112 -1.47 -0.47 8.69
N ASP A 113 -2.63 -0.50 9.32
CA ASP A 113 -3.94 -0.24 8.71
C ASP A 113 -4.03 1.14 7.98
N GLN A 114 -3.14 2.07 8.29
CA GLN A 114 -3.08 3.39 7.64
C GLN A 114 -2.35 3.36 6.28
N LEU A 115 -1.24 2.62 6.16
CA LEU A 115 -0.50 2.50 4.89
C LEU A 115 -1.33 1.74 3.85
N THR A 116 -1.97 0.65 4.27
CA THR A 116 -2.86 -0.16 3.43
C THR A 116 -4.04 0.66 2.90
N ARG A 117 -4.66 1.49 3.76
CA ARG A 117 -5.74 2.40 3.35
C ARG A 117 -5.26 3.50 2.41
N ASP A 118 -4.13 4.14 2.70
CA ASP A 118 -3.56 5.22 1.87
C ASP A 118 -3.18 4.71 0.46
N LEU A 119 -2.70 3.48 0.38
CA LEU A 119 -2.35 2.82 -0.87
C LEU A 119 -3.58 2.27 -1.60
N GLY A 120 -4.75 2.19 -0.96
CA GLY A 120 -5.97 1.61 -1.52
C GLY A 120 -5.90 0.09 -1.65
N LEU A 121 -5.10 -0.55 -0.79
CA LEU A 121 -4.77 -1.98 -0.74
C LEU A 121 -5.57 -2.72 0.33
N THR A 122 -6.76 -2.25 0.67
CA THR A 122 -7.61 -2.86 1.71
C THR A 122 -8.01 -4.30 1.41
N ASP A 123 -7.81 -4.77 0.17
CA ASP A 123 -8.02 -6.16 -0.24
C ASP A 123 -6.82 -7.08 0.07
N CYS A 124 -5.72 -6.53 0.60
CA CYS A 124 -4.48 -7.24 0.96
C CYS A 124 -4.42 -7.59 2.46
N GLY A 125 -5.56 -7.55 3.16
CA GLY A 125 -5.68 -7.88 4.58
C GLY A 125 -6.86 -8.78 4.87
#